data_AF-A0A951KBJ6-F1
#
_entry.id   AF-A0A951KBJ6-F1
#
_cell.length_a   1.000
_cell.length_b   1.000
_cell.length_c   1.000
_cell.angle_alpha   90.00
_cell.angle_beta   90.00
_cell.angle_gamma   90.00
#
_symmetry.space_group_name_H-M   'P 1'
#
loop_
_entity.id
_entity.type
_entity.pdbx_description
1 polymer ?
#
loop_
_entity_poly.entity_id
_entity_poly.type
_entity_poly.pdbx_seq_one_letter_code
_entity_poly.pdbx_strand_id
1 'polypeptide(L)'
;MNHEQGRAQSHGSEHPHHSEPHTGHGGTSFEGVDASVKLVIYSLATIALTLVITLAITLPIHKAFRDTDPLGEPASPLAPARTVPPDPQLQVHPWEELPELRQHSDEILNSGGKDRDGRTHAPINQAMDSVVSRLPIGQNAQAGITTPGGQGRDFSQGLNAMPAPYRQPQISGEIRKNAQ
;
A
#
# COMPACT_ATOMS: atom_id res chain seq x y z
N MET A 1 22.40 16.43 -88.43
CA MET A 1 23.32 17.42 -87.84
C MET A 1 22.52 18.40 -86.99
N ASN A 2 22.65 18.24 -85.66
CA ASN A 2 22.84 19.29 -84.64
C ASN A 2 21.67 20.27 -84.40
N HIS A 3 21.18 20.61 -83.20
CA HIS A 3 21.50 20.35 -81.79
C HIS A 3 20.18 20.67 -81.04
N GLU A 4 19.58 19.75 -80.29
CA GLU A 4 19.62 19.66 -78.81
C GLU A 4 19.80 20.95 -77.99
N GLN A 5 18.85 21.14 -77.06
CA GLN A 5 18.90 21.82 -75.75
C GLN A 5 18.55 23.32 -75.63
N GLY A 6 17.46 23.55 -74.91
CA GLY A 6 17.02 24.84 -74.37
C GLY A 6 15.95 24.64 -73.29
N ARG A 7 16.39 24.07 -72.16
CA ARG A 7 15.66 23.82 -70.90
C ARG A 7 14.51 24.80 -70.60
N ALA A 8 13.29 24.29 -70.54
CA ALA A 8 12.21 24.89 -69.75
C ALA A 8 12.50 24.62 -68.27
N GLN A 9 12.90 25.67 -67.53
CA GLN A 9 12.97 25.63 -66.07
C GLN A 9 11.53 25.69 -65.54
N SER A 10 10.97 24.51 -65.26
CA SER A 10 9.79 24.37 -64.40
C SER A 10 10.22 24.68 -62.97
N HIS A 11 10.02 25.92 -62.54
CA HIS A 11 10.03 26.31 -61.13
C HIS A 11 8.99 25.47 -60.39
N GLY A 12 9.44 24.44 -59.68
CA GLY A 12 8.63 23.74 -58.68
C GLY A 12 8.45 24.66 -57.48
N SER A 13 7.40 25.47 -57.50
CA SER A 13 6.88 26.10 -56.29
C SER A 13 6.32 24.99 -55.39
N GLU A 14 7.08 24.59 -54.37
CA GLU A 14 6.60 23.85 -53.21
C GLU A 14 5.52 24.69 -52.51
N HIS A 15 4.28 24.53 -52.96
CA HIS A 15 3.13 24.94 -52.17
C HIS A 15 2.98 23.94 -51.01
N PRO A 16 2.83 24.40 -49.76
CA PRO A 16 2.36 23.51 -48.70
C PRO A 16 0.99 22.97 -49.13
N HIS A 17 0.87 21.65 -49.20
CA HIS A 17 -0.41 20.97 -49.45
C HIS A 17 -1.32 21.21 -48.25
N HIS A 18 -2.10 22.29 -48.30
CA HIS A 18 -3.23 22.48 -47.40
C HIS A 18 -4.31 21.47 -47.81
N SER A 19 -4.48 20.41 -47.02
CA SER A 19 -5.61 19.52 -47.11
C SER A 19 -6.87 20.29 -46.74
N GLU A 20 -7.76 20.52 -47.71
CA GLU A 20 -9.08 21.09 -47.45
C GLU A 20 -9.82 20.23 -46.42
N PRO A 21 -10.52 20.83 -45.46
CA PRO A 21 -11.27 20.08 -44.44
C PRO A 21 -12.36 19.26 -45.12
N HIS A 22 -12.22 17.94 -45.09
CA HIS A 22 -13.24 17.02 -45.58
C HIS A 22 -14.29 16.85 -44.49
N THR A 23 -15.54 17.16 -44.82
CA THR A 23 -16.68 16.93 -43.94
C THR A 23 -16.99 15.43 -43.90
N GLY A 24 -16.79 14.81 -42.73
CA GLY A 24 -17.26 13.45 -42.50
C GLY A 24 -18.80 13.40 -42.47
N HIS A 25 -19.38 12.30 -42.94
CA HIS A 25 -20.81 12.02 -42.78
C HIS A 25 -21.15 11.99 -41.28
N GLY A 26 -21.87 13.02 -40.80
CA GLY A 26 -22.25 13.17 -39.38
C GLY A 26 -21.98 14.54 -38.76
N GLY A 27 -21.44 15.51 -39.51
CA GLY A 27 -21.25 16.88 -39.00
C GLY A 27 -20.01 17.07 -38.13
N THR A 28 -19.15 16.05 -38.02
CA THR A 28 -17.85 16.16 -37.36
C THR A 28 -16.82 16.71 -38.34
N SER A 29 -16.46 17.98 -38.17
CA SER A 29 -15.34 18.61 -38.89
C SER A 29 -14.03 18.24 -38.19
N PHE A 30 -13.17 17.47 -38.85
CA PHE A 30 -11.82 17.22 -38.37
C PHE A 30 -10.93 18.37 -38.83
N GLU A 31 -10.40 19.15 -37.90
CA GLU A 31 -9.35 20.14 -38.18
C GLU A 31 -8.07 19.37 -38.55
N GLY A 32 -7.71 19.40 -39.84
CA GLY A 32 -6.46 18.86 -40.37
C GLY A 32 -5.24 19.70 -39.97
N VAL A 33 -5.09 20.02 -38.69
CA VAL A 33 -3.84 20.57 -38.18
C VAL A 33 -2.87 19.40 -38.12
N ASP A 34 -2.13 19.25 -39.20
CA ASP A 34 -1.03 18.30 -39.35
C ASP A 34 -0.19 18.33 -38.07
N ALA A 35 0.03 17.15 -37.46
CA ALA A 35 0.73 17.04 -36.19
C ALA A 35 2.06 17.79 -36.28
N SER A 36 2.22 18.86 -35.50
CA SER A 36 3.40 19.72 -35.65
C SER A 36 4.68 18.90 -35.37
N VAL A 37 5.63 18.93 -36.30
CA VAL A 37 6.91 18.19 -36.19
C VAL A 37 7.60 18.48 -34.85
N LYS A 38 7.47 19.72 -34.36
CA LYS A 38 7.96 20.13 -33.03
C LYS A 38 7.33 19.33 -31.89
N LEU A 39 6.01 19.13 -31.91
CA LEU A 39 5.30 18.33 -30.91
C LEU A 39 5.74 16.87 -30.95
N VAL A 40 5.95 16.31 -32.14
CA VAL A 40 6.48 14.95 -32.29
C VAL A 40 7.87 14.84 -31.67
N ILE A 41 8.78 15.76 -31.99
CA ILE A 41 10.14 15.77 -31.42
C ILE A 41 10.11 15.90 -29.89
N TYR A 42 9.30 16.81 -29.35
CA TYR A 42 9.18 16.95 -27.89
C TYR A 42 8.59 15.70 -27.25
N SER A 43 7.57 15.08 -27.85
CA SER A 43 6.99 13.84 -27.33
C SER A 43 8.03 12.71 -27.29
N LEU A 44 8.83 12.57 -28.34
CA LEU A 44 9.87 11.55 -28.42
C LEU A 44 10.98 11.80 -27.38
N ALA A 45 11.39 13.07 -27.22
CA ALA A 45 12.36 13.47 -26.23
C ALA A 45 11.86 13.21 -24.79
N THR A 46 10.58 13.47 -24.54
CA THR A 46 9.94 13.22 -23.23
C THR A 46 9.91 11.71 -22.95
N ILE A 47 9.52 10.89 -23.91
CA ILE A 47 9.53 9.42 -23.78
C ILE A 47 10.95 8.92 -23.50
N ALA A 48 11.94 9.36 -24.28
CA ALA A 48 13.34 8.96 -24.09
C ALA A 48 13.85 9.37 -22.70
N LEU A 49 13.56 10.59 -22.25
CA LEU A 49 13.92 11.07 -20.93
C LEU A 49 13.29 10.23 -19.82
N THR A 50 11.99 9.92 -19.92
CA THR A 50 11.31 9.07 -18.93
C THR A 50 11.93 7.68 -18.86
N LEU A 51 12.24 7.05 -20.00
CA LEU A 51 12.94 5.76 -20.07
C LEU A 51 14.30 5.81 -19.38
N VAL A 52 15.10 6.84 -19.65
CA VAL A 52 16.42 7.02 -19.02
C VAL A 52 16.30 7.14 -17.51
N ILE A 53 15.34 7.92 -17.01
CA ILE A 53 15.08 8.07 -15.57
C ILE A 53 14.64 6.74 -14.96
N THR A 54 13.71 6.02 -15.61
CA THR A 54 13.26 4.71 -15.13
C THR A 54 14.41 3.72 -15.05
N LEU A 55 15.28 3.64 -16.06
CA LEU A 55 16.47 2.78 -16.04
C LEU A 55 17.46 3.21 -14.94
N ALA A 56 17.70 4.51 -14.79
CA ALA A 56 18.62 5.04 -13.78
C ALA A 56 18.19 4.67 -12.35
N ILE A 57 16.89 4.54 -12.10
CA ILE A 57 16.35 4.11 -10.80
C ILE A 57 16.33 2.58 -10.68
N THR A 58 15.89 1.86 -11.71
CA THR A 58 15.69 0.40 -11.63
C THR A 58 16.98 -0.40 -11.64
N LEU A 59 18.01 0.03 -12.39
CA LEU A 59 19.30 -0.66 -12.47
C LEU A 59 20.03 -0.78 -11.12
N PRO A 60 20.20 0.28 -10.32
CA PRO A 60 20.87 0.15 -9.02
C PRO A 60 20.08 -0.71 -8.04
N ILE A 61 18.75 -0.66 -8.07
CA ILE A 61 17.89 -1.52 -7.23
C ILE A 61 18.07 -2.99 -7.60
N HIS A 62 18.00 -3.32 -8.89
CA HIS A 62 18.23 -4.70 -9.35
C HIS A 62 19.65 -5.18 -9.05
N LYS A 63 20.65 -4.30 -9.19
CA LYS A 63 22.02 -4.61 -8.81
C LYS A 63 22.13 -4.90 -7.32
N ALA A 64 21.55 -4.05 -6.47
CA ALA A 64 21.54 -4.25 -5.03
C ALA A 64 20.90 -5.59 -4.66
N PHE A 65 19.72 -5.93 -5.21
CA PHE A 65 19.08 -7.21 -4.94
C PHE A 65 19.88 -8.41 -5.45
N ARG A 66 20.54 -8.31 -6.62
CA ARG A 66 21.44 -9.37 -7.10
C ARG A 66 22.66 -9.59 -6.19
N ASP A 67 23.17 -8.51 -5.61
CA ASP A 67 24.34 -8.55 -4.74
C ASP A 67 23.97 -9.00 -3.30
N THR A 68 22.73 -8.76 -2.84
CA THR A 68 22.28 -9.11 -1.47
C THR A 68 21.54 -10.43 -1.35
N ASP A 69 20.82 -10.86 -2.39
CA ASP A 69 20.13 -12.15 -2.44
C ASP A 69 20.85 -13.04 -3.45
N PRO A 70 21.79 -13.91 -3.03
CA PRO A 70 22.19 -15.00 -3.90
C PRO A 70 20.92 -15.81 -4.16
N LEU A 71 20.38 -15.73 -5.39
CA LEU A 71 19.42 -16.71 -5.85
C LEU A 71 20.14 -18.05 -5.65
N GLY A 72 19.77 -18.76 -4.57
CA GLY A 72 20.29 -20.10 -4.32
C GLY A 72 20.14 -20.92 -5.60
N GLU A 73 21.03 -21.90 -5.80
CA GLU A 73 21.03 -22.73 -7.00
C GLU A 73 19.60 -23.02 -7.47
N PRO A 74 19.26 -22.77 -8.76
CA PRO A 74 17.93 -23.06 -9.26
C PRO A 74 17.62 -24.52 -8.89
N ALA A 75 16.53 -24.71 -8.14
CA ALA A 75 16.22 -25.99 -7.52
C ALA A 75 16.31 -27.10 -8.58
N SER A 76 17.28 -27.99 -8.42
CA SER A 76 17.46 -29.12 -9.34
C SER A 76 16.14 -29.91 -9.37
N PRO A 77 15.68 -30.38 -10.55
CA PRO A 77 14.54 -31.29 -10.64
C PRO A 77 14.75 -32.60 -9.86
N LEU A 78 15.99 -32.90 -9.51
CA LEU A 78 16.42 -34.04 -8.70
C LEU A 78 16.77 -33.65 -7.25
N ALA A 79 16.56 -32.41 -6.85
CA ALA A 79 16.79 -31.97 -5.48
C ALA A 79 15.82 -32.72 -4.53
N PRO A 80 16.30 -33.19 -3.37
CA PRO A 80 15.42 -33.78 -2.37
C PRO A 80 14.31 -32.79 -2.02
N ALA A 81 13.09 -33.32 -1.84
CA ALA A 81 11.88 -32.54 -1.63
C ALA A 81 12.14 -31.42 -0.63
N ARG A 82 11.80 -30.18 -1.01
CA ARG A 82 11.85 -29.01 -0.15
C ARG A 82 11.22 -29.39 1.19
N THR A 83 11.94 -29.19 2.29
CA THR A 83 11.36 -29.30 3.63
C THR A 83 10.23 -28.28 3.70
N VAL A 84 9.00 -28.76 3.51
CA VAL A 84 7.82 -27.96 3.75
C VAL A 84 7.87 -27.66 5.24
N PRO A 85 7.88 -26.38 5.65
CA PRO A 85 7.73 -26.04 7.06
C PRO A 85 6.51 -26.79 7.58
N PRO A 86 6.57 -27.39 8.79
CA PRO A 86 5.41 -28.07 9.33
C PRO A 86 4.20 -27.14 9.23
N ASP A 87 3.07 -27.69 8.77
CA ASP A 87 1.83 -26.92 8.67
C ASP A 87 1.59 -26.16 9.98
N PRO A 88 1.10 -24.92 9.93
CA PRO A 88 0.84 -24.13 11.13
C PRO A 88 0.00 -24.97 12.10
N GLN A 89 0.63 -25.39 13.19
CA GLN A 89 -0.01 -26.27 14.15
C GLN A 89 -1.04 -25.47 14.94
N LEU A 90 -2.21 -26.07 15.14
CA LEU A 90 -3.19 -25.53 16.08
C LEU A 90 -2.60 -25.67 17.49
N GLN A 91 -2.40 -24.55 18.20
CA GLN A 91 -2.02 -24.56 19.60
C GLN A 91 -3.04 -25.38 20.40
N VAL A 92 -2.59 -26.45 21.05
CA VAL A 92 -3.47 -27.42 21.74
C VAL A 92 -3.98 -26.85 23.07
N HIS A 93 -3.19 -26.02 23.74
CA HIS A 93 -3.48 -25.49 25.07
C HIS A 93 -3.26 -23.97 25.17
N PRO A 94 -4.00 -23.16 24.39
CA PRO A 94 -3.81 -21.71 24.38
C PRO A 94 -4.01 -21.08 25.77
N TRP A 95 -4.83 -21.65 26.65
CA TRP A 95 -5.06 -21.11 28.00
C TRP A 95 -3.83 -21.15 28.91
N GLU A 96 -2.83 -21.98 28.60
CA GLU A 96 -1.58 -22.07 29.38
C GLU A 96 -0.57 -21.00 28.94
N GLU A 97 -0.53 -20.70 27.64
CA GLU A 97 0.42 -19.72 27.05
C GLU A 97 -0.13 -18.28 27.06
N LEU A 98 -1.45 -18.10 27.04
CA LEU A 98 -2.09 -16.78 27.02
C LEU A 98 -1.71 -15.86 28.20
N PRO A 99 -1.58 -16.34 29.45
CA PRO A 99 -1.14 -15.50 30.57
C PRO A 99 0.28 -14.96 30.39
N GLU A 100 1.21 -15.78 29.90
CA GLU A 100 2.60 -15.36 29.64
C GLU A 100 2.66 -14.35 28.50
N LEU A 101 1.95 -14.63 27.40
CA LEU A 101 1.84 -13.69 26.28
C LEU A 101 1.23 -12.35 26.72
N ARG A 102 0.21 -12.39 27.59
CA ARG A 102 -0.40 -11.19 28.17
C ARG A 102 0.61 -10.40 28.99
N GLN A 103 1.31 -11.06 29.91
CA GLN A 103 2.31 -10.40 30.77
C GLN A 103 3.42 -9.76 29.94
N HIS A 104 3.92 -10.47 28.93
CA HIS A 104 4.95 -9.93 28.04
C HIS A 104 4.46 -8.73 27.24
N SER A 105 3.22 -8.79 26.72
CA SER A 105 2.61 -7.68 26.01
C SER A 105 2.41 -6.47 26.93
N ASP A 106 1.94 -6.70 28.15
CA ASP A 106 1.76 -5.64 29.15
C ASP A 106 3.10 -5.00 29.52
N GLU A 107 4.17 -5.78 29.66
CA GLU A 107 5.52 -5.27 29.94
C GLU A 107 6.00 -4.36 28.80
N ILE A 108 5.89 -4.79 27.55
CA ILE A 108 6.29 -3.99 26.38
C ILE A 108 5.49 -2.69 26.32
N LEU A 109 4.16 -2.77 26.47
CA LEU A 109 3.29 -1.60 26.36
C LEU A 109 3.49 -0.59 27.49
N ASN A 110 3.87 -1.04 28.68
CA ASN A 110 4.14 -0.18 29.82
C ASN A 110 5.61 0.24 29.92
N SER A 111 6.50 -0.34 29.13
CA SER A 111 7.90 0.07 29.05
C SER A 111 8.05 1.32 28.18
N GLY A 112 8.89 2.25 28.63
CA GLY A 112 9.31 3.42 27.88
C GLY A 112 10.79 3.32 27.53
N GLY A 113 11.23 3.93 26.44
CA GLY A 113 12.63 3.88 26.06
C GLY A 113 12.92 4.36 24.66
N LYS A 114 14.19 4.20 24.25
CA LYS A 114 14.66 4.54 22.92
C LYS A 114 14.99 3.24 22.18
N ASP A 115 14.37 3.05 21.03
CA ASP A 115 14.66 1.92 20.15
C ASP A 115 16.06 2.03 19.53
N ARG A 116 16.58 0.93 18.98
CA ARG A 116 17.89 0.84 18.30
C ARG A 116 17.98 1.81 17.12
N ASP A 117 16.86 2.08 16.47
CA ASP A 117 16.72 3.07 15.39
C ASP A 117 16.62 4.52 15.89
N GLY A 118 16.70 4.72 17.20
CA GLY A 118 16.72 6.02 17.84
C GLY A 118 15.36 6.68 18.07
N ARG A 119 14.25 5.96 17.85
CA ARG A 119 12.88 6.42 18.12
C ARG A 119 12.57 6.30 19.61
N THR A 120 12.00 7.34 20.21
CA THR A 120 11.59 7.33 21.62
C THR A 120 10.13 6.89 21.72
N HIS A 121 9.87 5.87 22.54
CA HIS A 121 8.53 5.37 22.85
C HIS A 121 8.16 5.79 24.28
N ALA A 122 6.93 6.27 24.43
CA ALA A 122 6.35 6.55 25.73
C ALA A 122 5.49 5.35 26.18
N PRO A 123 5.46 5.02 27.48
CA PRO A 123 4.53 4.03 28.02
C PRO A 123 3.08 4.34 27.62
N ILE A 124 2.30 3.31 27.34
CA ILE A 124 0.94 3.45 26.79
C ILE A 124 0.05 4.35 27.65
N ASN A 125 0.14 4.26 28.99
CA ASN A 125 -0.65 5.10 29.90
C ASN A 125 -0.31 6.59 29.73
N GLN A 126 0.97 6.92 29.61
CA GLN A 126 1.41 8.31 29.40
C GLN A 126 1.01 8.82 28.01
N ALA A 127 1.11 7.96 26.99
CA ALA A 127 0.66 8.29 25.65
C ALA A 127 -0.85 8.59 25.64
N MET A 128 -1.66 7.76 26.29
CA MET A 128 -3.10 7.96 26.43
C MET A 128 -3.42 9.29 27.12
N ASP A 129 -2.80 9.60 28.25
CA ASP A 129 -3.00 10.86 28.97
C ASP A 129 -2.66 12.08 28.09
N SER A 130 -1.56 11.98 27.33
CA SER A 130 -1.12 13.05 26.44
C SER A 130 -2.07 13.30 25.26
N VAL A 131 -2.77 12.26 24.81
CA VAL A 131 -3.74 12.35 23.72
C VAL A 131 -5.08 12.84 24.25
N VAL A 132 -5.58 12.24 25.34
CA VAL A 132 -6.88 12.58 25.95
C VAL A 132 -6.95 14.05 26.34
N SER A 133 -5.86 14.60 26.91
CA SER A 133 -5.79 16.03 27.27
C SER A 133 -5.92 16.99 26.08
N ARG A 134 -5.73 16.52 24.84
CA ARG A 134 -5.80 17.31 23.61
C ARG A 134 -7.10 17.08 22.84
N LEU A 135 -7.91 16.11 23.25
CA LEU A 135 -9.20 15.85 22.61
C LEU A 135 -10.22 16.91 23.06
N PRO A 136 -11.00 17.50 22.14
CA PRO A 136 -12.11 18.38 22.49
C PRO A 136 -13.28 17.54 23.02
N ILE A 137 -13.15 17.02 24.24
CA ILE A 137 -14.21 16.30 24.93
C ILE A 137 -15.12 17.32 25.64
N GLY A 138 -16.39 17.38 25.23
CA GLY A 138 -17.40 18.16 25.94
C GLY A 138 -17.60 17.61 27.36
N GLN A 139 -17.82 18.49 28.34
CA GLN A 139 -17.95 18.16 29.78
C GLN A 139 -19.11 17.20 30.12
N ASN A 140 -19.93 16.82 29.13
CA ASN A 140 -21.13 15.99 29.28
C ASN A 140 -21.09 14.71 28.42
N ALA A 141 -19.91 14.16 28.12
CA ALA A 141 -19.86 12.79 27.60
C ALA A 141 -20.40 11.85 28.70
N GLN A 142 -21.64 11.38 28.54
CA GLN A 142 -22.20 10.35 29.42
C GLN A 142 -21.21 9.18 29.50
N ALA A 143 -20.89 8.74 30.72
CA ALA A 143 -20.06 7.57 30.96
C ALA A 143 -20.78 6.33 30.39
N GLY A 144 -20.50 6.05 29.12
CA GLY A 144 -20.99 4.92 28.36
C GLY A 144 -19.84 4.41 27.51
N ILE A 145 -19.79 3.09 27.29
CA ILE A 145 -18.71 2.40 26.59
C ILE A 145 -18.65 2.93 25.13
N THR A 146 -17.84 3.95 24.89
CA THR A 146 -17.51 4.39 23.54
C THR A 146 -16.27 3.64 23.10
N THR A 147 -16.45 2.59 22.31
CA THR A 147 -15.34 1.95 21.58
C THR A 147 -14.69 3.01 20.68
N PRO A 148 -13.36 3.19 20.71
CA PRO A 148 -12.69 4.13 19.81
C PRO A 148 -12.96 3.74 18.35
N GLY A 149 -13.67 4.59 17.61
CA GLY A 149 -13.96 4.41 16.17
C GLY A 149 -15.41 4.08 15.79
N GLY A 150 -16.35 3.96 16.73
CA GLY A 150 -17.75 3.65 16.43
C GLY A 150 -18.72 4.75 16.84
N GLN A 151 -19.68 5.09 15.95
CA GLN A 151 -20.93 5.73 16.37
C GLN A 151 -21.49 4.94 17.55
N GLY A 152 -21.71 5.60 18.69
CA GLY A 152 -22.23 4.98 19.91
C GLY A 152 -23.53 4.22 19.63
N ARG A 153 -23.41 2.92 19.37
CA ARG A 153 -24.54 2.01 19.36
C ARG A 153 -24.73 1.56 20.80
N ASP A 154 -25.92 1.82 21.33
CA ASP A 154 -26.31 1.35 22.64
C ASP A 154 -26.35 -0.19 22.65
N PHE A 155 -25.37 -0.80 23.32
CA PHE A 155 -25.28 -2.26 23.47
C PHE A 155 -26.24 -2.81 24.54
N SER A 156 -27.01 -1.97 25.22
CA SER A 156 -28.03 -2.40 26.19
C SER A 156 -29.06 -3.37 25.58
N GLN A 157 -29.36 -3.19 24.29
CA GLN A 157 -30.26 -4.09 23.56
C GLN A 157 -29.59 -5.43 23.19
N GLY A 158 -28.28 -5.43 22.96
CA GLY A 158 -27.53 -6.64 22.58
C GLY A 158 -27.37 -7.63 23.74
N LEU A 159 -27.16 -7.13 24.96
CA LEU A 159 -27.06 -7.97 26.16
C LEU A 159 -28.37 -8.71 26.47
N ASN A 160 -29.52 -8.08 26.20
CA ASN A 160 -30.83 -8.72 26.34
C ASN A 160 -31.13 -9.72 25.21
N ALA A 161 -30.49 -9.61 24.05
CA ALA A 161 -30.66 -10.55 22.94
C ALA A 161 -29.83 -11.84 23.08
N MET A 162 -28.90 -11.90 24.04
CA MET A 162 -28.13 -13.12 24.29
C MET A 162 -28.98 -14.20 25.01
N PRO A 163 -28.80 -15.49 24.67
CA PRO A 163 -29.39 -16.59 25.42
C PRO A 163 -28.99 -16.50 26.90
N ALA A 164 -29.91 -16.87 27.80
CA ALA A 164 -29.73 -16.80 29.25
C ALA A 164 -28.35 -17.25 29.79
N PRO A 165 -27.70 -18.33 29.30
CA PRO A 165 -26.41 -18.76 29.83
C PRO A 165 -25.24 -17.78 29.59
N TYR A 166 -25.38 -16.81 28.70
CA TYR A 166 -24.31 -15.85 28.36
C TYR A 166 -24.54 -14.45 28.94
N ARG A 167 -25.68 -14.20 29.60
CA ARG A 167 -26.02 -12.88 30.17
C ARG A 167 -25.23 -12.55 31.45
N GLN A 168 -24.62 -13.54 32.08
CA GLN A 168 -23.80 -13.36 33.27
C GLN A 168 -22.44 -14.02 33.01
N PRO A 169 -21.32 -13.30 32.97
CA PRO A 169 -20.02 -13.93 33.15
C PRO A 169 -20.01 -14.48 34.59
N GLN A 170 -20.31 -15.77 34.74
CA GLN A 170 -20.07 -16.49 35.97
C GLN A 170 -18.55 -16.60 36.16
N ILE A 171 -17.96 -15.58 36.76
CA ILE A 171 -16.64 -15.72 37.39
C ILE A 171 -16.89 -16.51 38.68
N SER A 172 -17.14 -17.80 38.53
CA SER A 172 -17.26 -18.78 39.61
C SER A 172 -16.01 -19.65 39.63
N GLY A 173 -14.86 -19.00 39.80
CA GLY A 173 -13.60 -19.64 40.17
C GLY A 173 -13.44 -19.56 41.67
N GLU A 174 -14.03 -20.50 42.40
CA GLU A 174 -13.75 -20.74 43.81
C GLU A 174 -12.26 -21.10 43.92
N ILE A 175 -11.40 -20.18 44.36
CA ILE A 175 -9.99 -20.45 44.63
C ILE A 175 -9.93 -21.37 45.85
N ARG A 176 -10.01 -22.68 45.63
CA ARG A 176 -9.65 -23.67 46.64
C ARG A 176 -8.13 -23.71 46.74
N LYS A 177 -7.60 -22.93 47.69
CA LYS A 177 -6.24 -23.10 48.21
C LYS A 177 -6.12 -24.49 48.84
N ASN A 178 -5.61 -25.45 48.08
CA ASN A 178 -5.07 -26.67 48.68
C ASN A 178 -3.61 -26.40 49.02
N ALA A 179 -3.37 -26.06 50.28
CA ALA A 179 -2.07 -26.23 50.90
C ALA A 179 -1.98 -27.69 51.38
N GLN A 180 -1.01 -28.42 50.85
CA GLN A 180 -0.35 -29.56 51.50
C GLN A 180 1.04 -29.72 50.90
#